data_AF-A0A0K0EYX9-F1
#
_entry.id   AF-A0A0K0EYX9-F1
#
_cell.length_a   1.000
_cell.length_b   1.000
_cell.length_c   1.000
_cell.angle_alpha   90.00
_cell.angle_beta   90.00
_cell.angle_gamma   90.00
#
_symmetry.space_group_name_H-M   'P 1'
#
loop_
_entity.id
_entity.type
_entity.pdbx_description
1 polymer ?
#
loop_
_entity_poly.entity_id
_entity_poly.type
_entity_poly.pdbx_seq_one_letter_code
_entity_poly.pdbx_strand_id
1 'polypeptide(L)'
;MPNIEVLSLCKVSFEETDCLSVFKKLKVVIIRSDIPIKILDSVKLFAINIMESTERDINRQLIDEYSDKFSKRLTDNNGEDIYFKNLNDWRRYKHILQTINFFYSDNTDLNYGTFLFKYYDK
;
A
#
# COMPACT_ATOMS: atom_id res chain seq x y z
N MET A 1 -3.14 -17.05 -4.35
CA MET A 1 -1.90 -17.34 -3.57
C MET A 1 -2.21 -17.19 -2.08
N PRO A 2 -2.33 -18.29 -1.31
CA PRO A 2 -3.10 -18.24 -0.07
C PRO A 2 -2.41 -17.67 1.19
N ASN A 3 -1.11 -17.31 1.17
CA ASN A 3 -0.37 -16.98 2.39
C ASN A 3 0.37 -15.62 2.40
N ILE A 4 0.15 -14.75 1.41
CA ILE A 4 0.78 -13.43 1.40
C ILE A 4 0.02 -12.51 2.36
N GLU A 5 0.71 -12.03 3.41
CA GLU A 5 0.15 -11.05 4.37
C GLU A 5 0.57 -9.61 4.05
N VAL A 6 1.74 -9.42 3.44
CA VAL A 6 2.31 -8.11 3.11
C VAL A 6 2.64 -8.07 1.63
N LEU A 7 2.10 -7.07 0.94
CA LEU A 7 2.33 -6.82 -0.47
C LEU A 7 2.83 -5.38 -0.64
N SER A 8 3.99 -5.21 -1.28
CA SER A 8 4.48 -3.90 -1.71
C SER A 8 4.70 -3.89 -3.21
N LEU A 9 4.14 -2.87 -3.87
CA LEU A 9 4.07 -2.70 -5.31
C LEU A 9 4.61 -1.32 -5.67
N CYS A 10 5.50 -1.27 -6.66
CA CYS A 10 6.09 -0.03 -7.15
C CYS A 10 6.09 -0.02 -8.67
N LYS A 11 5.60 1.07 -9.28
CA LYS A 11 5.49 1.25 -10.73
C LYS A 11 4.72 0.12 -11.42
N VAL A 12 3.62 -0.32 -10.80
CA VAL A 12 2.75 -1.39 -11.33
C VAL A 12 1.48 -0.77 -11.88
N SER A 13 1.18 -1.03 -13.16
CA SER A 13 -0.12 -0.77 -13.76
C SER A 13 -1.05 -1.96 -13.54
N PHE A 14 -2.25 -1.71 -13.03
CA PHE A 14 -3.29 -2.74 -12.92
C PHE A 14 -4.23 -2.65 -14.11
N GLU A 15 -4.42 -3.77 -14.82
CA GLU A 15 -5.47 -3.89 -15.84
C GLU A 15 -6.85 -4.06 -15.21
N GLU A 16 -6.91 -4.69 -14.02
CA GLU A 16 -8.14 -4.98 -13.28
C GLU A 16 -8.06 -4.41 -11.86
N THR A 17 -9.13 -3.74 -11.42
CA THR A 17 -9.18 -3.03 -10.12
C THR A 17 -9.34 -3.97 -8.92
N ASP A 18 -9.71 -5.23 -9.13
CA ASP A 18 -9.97 -6.25 -8.10
C ASP A 18 -8.87 -7.34 -8.03
N CYS A 19 -7.74 -7.11 -8.69
CA CYS A 19 -6.59 -8.01 -8.74
C CYS A 19 -6.04 -8.44 -7.36
N LEU A 20 -6.31 -7.67 -6.30
CA LEU A 20 -5.89 -8.02 -4.94
C LEU A 20 -6.74 -9.14 -4.30
N SER A 21 -7.92 -9.44 -4.85
CA SER A 21 -8.88 -10.42 -4.31
C SER A 21 -8.33 -11.84 -4.17
N VAL A 22 -7.30 -12.18 -4.94
CA VAL A 22 -6.61 -13.48 -4.90
C VAL A 22 -5.79 -13.71 -3.62
N PHE A 23 -5.52 -12.66 -2.85
CA PHE A 23 -4.72 -12.70 -1.61
C PHE A 23 -5.61 -12.73 -0.36
N LYS A 24 -6.14 -13.92 -0.04
CA LYS A 24 -7.09 -14.11 1.07
C LYS A 24 -6.58 -13.75 2.48
N LYS A 25 -5.25 -13.67 2.68
CA LYS A 25 -4.62 -13.34 3.98
C LYS A 25 -3.96 -11.96 3.99
N LEU A 26 -4.20 -11.14 2.97
CA LEU A 26 -3.55 -9.84 2.83
C LEU A 26 -3.99 -8.89 3.95
N LYS A 27 -3.01 -8.37 4.68
CA LYS A 27 -3.20 -7.45 5.82
C LYS A 27 -2.50 -6.12 5.60
N VAL A 28 -1.42 -6.10 4.85
CA VAL A 28 -0.63 -4.89 4.58
C VAL A 28 -0.46 -4.75 3.08
N VAL A 29 -0.79 -3.56 2.57
CA VAL A 29 -0.61 -3.21 1.16
C VAL A 29 0.12 -1.88 1.08
N ILE A 30 1.17 -1.81 0.27
CA ILE A 30 1.91 -0.58 0.01
C ILE A 30 2.02 -0.41 -1.50
N ILE A 31 1.52 0.70 -2.02
CA ILE A 31 1.49 0.97 -3.46
C ILE A 31 2.15 2.31 -3.75
N ARG A 32 3.06 2.30 -4.71
CA ARG A 32 3.62 3.49 -5.36
C ARG A 32 3.30 3.38 -6.83
N SER A 33 2.16 3.91 -7.22
CA SER A 33 1.64 3.81 -8.57
C SER A 33 0.72 4.98 -8.85
N ASP A 34 0.53 5.24 -10.15
CA ASP A 34 -0.29 6.32 -10.68
C ASP A 34 -1.77 5.92 -10.72
N ILE A 35 -2.07 4.62 -10.51
CA ILE A 35 -3.43 4.06 -10.62
C ILE A 35 -3.97 3.66 -9.25
N PRO A 36 -5.17 4.14 -8.88
CA PRO A 36 -5.85 3.74 -7.66
C PRO A 36 -6.41 2.31 -7.76
N ILE A 37 -6.51 1.62 -6.62
CA ILE A 37 -6.97 0.23 -6.56
C ILE A 37 -7.91 -0.03 -5.39
N LYS A 38 -8.87 -0.93 -5.62
CA LYS A 38 -9.82 -1.32 -4.60
C LYS A 38 -9.14 -2.18 -3.55
N ILE A 39 -9.14 -1.69 -2.32
CA ILE A 39 -8.53 -2.37 -1.18
C ILE A 39 -9.52 -3.39 -0.58
N LEU A 40 -9.02 -4.56 -0.16
CA LEU A 40 -9.81 -5.59 0.54
C LEU A 40 -10.10 -5.20 1.99
N ASP A 41 -11.23 -5.65 2.54
CA ASP A 41 -11.63 -5.37 3.94
C ASP A 41 -10.70 -5.99 5.00
N SER A 42 -9.94 -7.02 4.61
CA SER A 42 -8.95 -7.69 5.45
C SER A 42 -7.70 -6.84 5.68
N VAL A 43 -7.46 -5.82 4.83
CA VAL A 43 -6.30 -4.95 4.92
C VAL A 43 -6.43 -4.06 6.17
N LYS A 44 -5.38 -4.06 6.98
CA LYS A 44 -5.28 -3.32 8.23
C LYS A 44 -4.35 -2.11 8.13
N LEU A 45 -3.36 -2.18 7.24
CA LEU A 45 -2.44 -1.09 6.90
C LEU A 45 -2.41 -0.93 5.39
N PHE A 46 -2.63 0.28 4.93
CA PHE A 46 -2.53 0.64 3.53
C PHE A 46 -1.69 1.89 3.39
N ALA A 47 -0.61 1.84 2.61
CA ALA A 47 0.19 3.01 2.28
C ALA A 47 0.12 3.25 0.78
N ILE A 48 -0.12 4.50 0.38
CA ILE A 48 -0.18 4.90 -1.01
C ILE A 48 0.63 6.17 -1.22
N ASN A 49 1.49 6.14 -2.23
CA ASN A 49 2.10 7.34 -2.79
C ASN A 49 1.60 7.45 -4.24
N ILE A 50 0.71 8.42 -4.47
CA ILE A 50 0.24 8.75 -5.81
C ILE A 50 1.27 9.70 -6.39
N MET A 51 2.16 9.18 -7.25
CA MET A 51 3.04 10.04 -8.04
C MET A 51 2.17 10.83 -9.02
N GLU A 52 2.44 12.14 -9.11
CA GLU A 52 1.67 13.17 -9.82
C GLU A 52 0.79 12.63 -10.97
N SER A 53 -0.49 12.36 -10.71
CA SER A 53 -1.46 12.08 -11.77
C SER A 53 -2.20 13.35 -12.17
N THR A 54 -2.43 13.51 -13.46
CA THR A 54 -3.19 14.64 -14.05
C THR A 54 -4.68 14.61 -13.68
N GLU A 55 -5.16 13.56 -13.01
CA GLU A 55 -6.57 13.29 -12.71
C GLU A 55 -6.91 13.53 -11.23
N ARG A 56 -6.93 14.81 -10.85
CA ARG A 56 -7.19 15.25 -9.46
C ARG A 56 -8.53 14.79 -8.89
N ASP A 57 -9.56 14.67 -9.72
CA ASP A 57 -10.92 14.35 -9.25
C ASP A 57 -11.08 12.86 -8.88
N ILE A 58 -10.46 11.97 -9.65
CA ILE A 58 -10.47 10.51 -9.39
C ILE A 58 -9.72 10.21 -8.09
N ASN A 59 -8.56 10.84 -7.89
CA ASN A 59 -7.80 10.71 -6.64
C ASN A 59 -8.61 11.11 -5.41
N ARG A 60 -9.47 12.13 -5.51
CA ARG A 60 -10.26 12.62 -4.39
C ARG A 60 -11.33 11.63 -3.94
N GLN A 61 -12.08 11.07 -4.88
CA GLN A 61 -13.12 10.07 -4.58
C GLN A 61 -12.52 8.82 -3.90
N LEU A 62 -11.31 8.43 -4.29
CA LEU A 62 -10.63 7.28 -3.71
C LEU A 62 -10.02 7.57 -2.34
N ILE A 63 -9.48 8.78 -2.13
CA ILE A 63 -9.08 9.23 -0.79
C ILE A 63 -10.28 9.18 0.16
N ASP A 64 -11.46 9.57 -0.30
CA ASP A 64 -12.70 9.50 0.49
C ASP A 64 -13.06 8.02 0.81
N GLU A 65 -13.03 7.13 -0.19
CA GLU A 65 -13.25 5.68 0.03
C GLU A 65 -12.26 5.06 1.03
N TYR A 66 -10.97 5.42 0.96
CA TYR A 66 -9.98 4.95 1.93
C TYR A 66 -10.23 5.53 3.32
N SER A 67 -10.60 6.81 3.40
CA SER A 67 -10.88 7.47 4.68
C SER A 67 -12.11 6.89 5.37
N ASP A 68 -13.12 6.46 4.62
CA ASP A 68 -14.28 5.76 5.16
C ASP A 68 -13.91 4.35 5.67
N LYS A 69 -12.97 3.69 4.98
CA LYS A 69 -12.57 2.31 5.29
C LYS A 69 -11.62 2.20 6.48
N PHE A 70 -10.77 3.20 6.68
CA PHE A 70 -9.72 3.19 7.70
C PHE A 70 -9.99 4.24 8.77
N SER A 71 -9.81 3.86 10.03
CA SER A 71 -10.12 4.76 11.14
C SER A 71 -9.19 5.96 11.27
N LYS A 72 -7.99 5.90 10.66
CA LYS A 72 -6.97 6.94 10.77
C LYS A 72 -6.08 7.00 9.53
N ARG A 73 -5.54 8.20 9.26
CA ARG A 73 -4.58 8.52 8.20
C ARG A 73 -3.39 9.31 8.78
N LEU A 74 -2.19 9.05 8.28
CA LEU A 74 -1.00 9.90 8.41
C LEU A 74 -0.50 10.24 7.02
N THR A 75 -0.01 11.45 6.84
CA THR A 75 0.65 11.88 5.60
C THR A 75 2.09 12.17 5.94
N ASP A 76 3.04 11.61 5.20
CA ASP A 76 4.45 11.94 5.36
C ASP A 76 4.84 13.22 4.58
N ASN A 77 6.08 13.68 4.77
CA ASN A 77 6.56 14.90 4.10
C ASN A 77 6.76 14.73 2.58
N ASN A 78 6.71 13.50 2.07
CA ASN A 78 6.85 13.17 0.65
C ASN A 78 5.49 12.98 -0.03
N GLY A 79 4.38 13.21 0.69
CA GLY A 79 3.02 13.03 0.19
C GLY A 79 2.55 11.57 0.18
N GLU A 80 3.24 10.65 0.85
CA GLU A 80 2.75 9.29 1.07
C GLU A 80 1.66 9.30 2.16
N ASP A 81 0.46 8.87 1.80
CA ASP A 81 -0.66 8.69 2.72
C ASP A 81 -0.66 7.25 3.27
N ILE A 82 -0.67 7.14 4.58
CA ILE A 82 -0.66 5.89 5.33
C ILE A 82 -1.95 5.78 6.14
N TYR A 83 -2.78 4.80 5.78
CA TYR A 83 -4.06 4.49 6.39
C TYR A 83 -3.96 3.25 7.27
N PHE A 84 -4.61 3.29 8.43
CA PHE A 84 -4.61 2.15 9.36
C PHE A 84 -5.93 1.99 10.11
N LYS A 85 -6.31 0.72 10.30
CA LYS A 85 -7.57 0.35 10.96
C LYS A 85 -7.45 0.36 12.48
N ASN A 86 -6.26 0.08 13.03
CA ASN A 86 -6.00 0.09 14.47
C ASN A 86 -4.54 0.48 14.77
N LEU A 87 -4.33 1.42 15.71
CA LEU A 87 -3.02 1.89 16.16
C LEU A 87 -2.29 0.92 17.11
N ASN A 88 -2.99 -0.04 17.72
CA ASN A 88 -2.37 -0.98 18.65
C ASN A 88 -1.24 -1.81 18.00
N ASP A 89 -1.31 -1.98 16.67
CA ASP A 89 -0.31 -2.68 15.87
C ASP A 89 0.78 -1.74 15.31
N TRP A 90 0.81 -0.46 15.69
CA TRP A 90 1.67 0.56 15.10
C TRP A 90 3.16 0.20 15.14
N ARG A 91 3.65 -0.38 16.24
CA ARG A 91 5.06 -0.79 16.34
C ARG A 91 5.44 -1.80 15.25
N ARG A 92 4.55 -2.75 14.94
CA ARG A 92 4.75 -3.75 13.88
C ARG A 92 4.68 -3.09 12.50
N TYR A 93 3.69 -2.24 12.27
CA TYR A 93 3.54 -1.52 11.00
C TYR A 93 4.70 -0.58 10.72
N LYS A 94 5.17 0.17 11.72
CA LYS A 94 6.36 1.02 11.62
C LYS A 94 7.58 0.22 11.17
N HIS A 95 7.82 -0.95 11.77
CA HIS A 95 8.93 -1.81 11.36
C HIS A 95 8.79 -2.27 9.91
N ILE A 96 7.58 -2.65 9.48
CA ILE A 96 7.31 -3.04 8.08
C ILE A 96 7.59 -1.88 7.13
N LEU A 97 7.06 -0.69 7.42
CA LEU A 97 7.27 0.53 6.64
C LEU A 97 8.74 0.90 6.53
N GLN A 98 9.47 0.91 7.65
CA GLN A 98 10.91 1.18 7.68
C GLN A 98 11.70 0.18 6.84
N THR A 99 11.36 -1.11 6.93
CA THR A 99 12.02 -2.15 6.14
C THR A 99 11.77 -1.93 4.64
N ILE A 100 10.52 -1.64 4.26
CA ILE A 100 10.15 -1.45 2.86
C ILE A 100 10.82 -0.19 2.30
N ASN A 101 10.88 0.90 3.07
CA ASN A 101 11.60 2.12 2.68
C ASN A 101 13.10 1.88 2.48
N PHE A 102 13.73 1.09 3.35
CA PHE A 102 15.13 0.68 3.17
C PHE A 102 15.34 -0.06 1.83
N PHE A 103 14.43 -0.98 1.47
CA PHE A 103 14.52 -1.66 0.17
C PHE A 103 14.37 -0.70 -1.01
N TYR A 104 13.55 0.34 -0.89
CA TYR A 104 13.38 1.32 -1.96
C TYR A 104 14.56 2.30 -2.07
N SER A 105 15.20 2.67 -0.96
CA SER A 105 16.39 3.54 -0.99
C SER A 105 17.61 2.85 -1.62
N ASP A 106 17.72 1.52 -1.49
CA ASP A 106 18.84 0.77 -2.07
C ASP A 106 18.63 0.40 -3.56
N ASN A 107 17.43 0.59 -4.11
CA ASN A 107 17.07 0.16 -5.47
C ASN A 107 16.75 1.32 -6.44
N THR A 108 17.23 2.54 -6.17
CA THR A 108 16.94 3.72 -7.01
C THR A 108 17.48 3.63 -8.45
N ASP A 109 18.31 2.63 -8.77
CA ASP A 109 18.92 2.46 -10.10
C ASP A 109 18.20 1.47 -11.04
N LEU A 110 17.11 0.81 -10.62
CA LEU A 110 16.44 -0.21 -11.44
C LEU A 110 15.07 0.27 -11.99
N ASN A 111 15.00 0.39 -13.32
CA ASN A 111 13.84 0.77 -14.11
C ASN A 111 12.71 -0.29 -14.21
N TYR A 112 12.68 -1.30 -13.33
CA TYR A 112 11.66 -2.36 -13.36
C TYR A 112 11.00 -2.55 -11.99
N GLY A 113 9.69 -2.82 -12.00
CA GLY A 113 8.84 -2.88 -10.81
C GLY A 113 9.33 -3.88 -9.76
N THR A 114 9.63 -3.37 -8.57
CA THR A 114 10.04 -4.19 -7.42
C THR A 114 8.80 -4.70 -6.69
N PHE A 115 8.68 -6.03 -6.57
CA PHE A 115 7.66 -6.71 -5.78
C PHE A 115 8.29 -7.28 -4.51
N LEU A 116 7.88 -6.81 -3.33
CA LEU A 116 8.36 -7.36 -2.06
C LEU A 116 7.25 -8.20 -1.40
N PHE A 117 7.47 -9.51 -1.31
CA PHE A 117 6.64 -10.43 -0.54
C PHE A 117 7.36 -10.77 0.77
N LYS A 118 6.79 -10.42 1.92
CA LYS A 118 7.29 -10.89 3.23
C LYS A 118 6.33 -11.87 3.88
N TYR A 119 6.86 -13.05 4.20
CA TYR A 119 6.23 -14.05 5.05
C TYR A 119 6.65 -13.81 6.50
N TYR A 120 5.67 -13.82 7.41
CA TYR A 120 5.92 -13.95 8.84
C TYR A 120 5.29 -15.27 9.28
N ASP A 121 6.11 -16.30 9.50
CA ASP A 121 5.66 -17.49 10.22
C ASP A 121 5.44 -17.14 11.69
N LYS A 122 4.39 -17.74 12.25
CA LYS A 122 3.94 -17.55 13.63
C LYS A 122 4.90 -18.16 14.64
#